data_AF-A0A521RF96-F1
#
_entry.id   AF-A0A521RF96-F1
#
_cell.length_a   1.000
_cell.length_b   1.000
_cell.length_c   1.000
_cell.angle_alpha   90.00
_cell.angle_beta   90.00
_cell.angle_gamma   90.00
#
_symmetry.space_group_name_H-M   'P 1'
#
loop_
_entity.id
_entity.type
_entity.pdbx_description
1 polymer ?
#
loop_
_entity_poly.entity_id
_entity_poly.type
_entity_poly.pdbx_seq_one_letter_code
_entity_poly.pdbx_strand_id
1 'polypeptide(L)'
;MDGLYSQALEFYESGRYESALPLMEEAVRLDPSESEYHHLLGKCYGRIAERANWVKAIKYAAKTRESFEKAVELDANNPNALRDLMEYYLQAPRFLGGNATKAETIRQRLNVLSGNASPG
;
A
#
# COMPACT_ATOMS: atom_id res chain seq x y z
N MET A 1 11.41 16.61 3.82
CA MET A 1 11.24 15.16 3.59
C MET A 1 10.42 14.89 2.33
N ASP A 2 9.54 15.81 1.94
CA ASP A 2 8.71 15.79 0.71
C ASP A 2 9.45 15.49 -0.60
N GLY A 3 10.73 15.87 -0.73
CA GLY A 3 11.50 15.63 -1.96
C GLY A 3 11.70 14.14 -2.29
N LEU A 4 11.87 13.27 -1.28
CA LEU A 4 12.02 11.83 -1.51
C LEU A 4 10.70 11.22 -1.99
N TYR A 5 9.59 11.61 -1.37
CA TYR A 5 8.26 11.14 -1.73
C TYR A 5 7.88 11.56 -3.15
N SER A 6 8.02 12.85 -3.49
CA SER A 6 7.68 13.35 -4.83
C SER A 6 8.52 12.67 -5.92
N GLN A 7 9.82 12.49 -5.69
CA GLN A 7 10.68 11.80 -6.65
C GLN A 7 10.32 10.31 -6.78
N ALA A 8 10.07 9.63 -5.67
CA ALA A 8 9.64 8.24 -5.67
C ALA A 8 8.29 8.07 -6.40
N LEU A 9 7.37 9.00 -6.20
CA LEU A 9 6.08 9.03 -6.89
C LEU A 9 6.26 9.16 -8.41
N GLU A 10 7.14 10.06 -8.86
CA GLU A 10 7.46 10.21 -10.29
C GLU A 10 8.05 8.92 -10.88
N PHE A 11 8.99 8.29 -10.15
CA PHE A 11 9.54 6.98 -10.54
C PHE A 11 8.44 5.91 -10.63
N TYR A 12 7.55 5.87 -9.64
CA TYR A 12 6.43 4.93 -9.59
C TYR A 12 5.46 5.14 -10.77
N GLU A 13 5.04 6.38 -11.03
CA GLU A 13 4.14 6.72 -12.14
C GLU A 13 4.77 6.42 -13.50
N SER A 14 6.09 6.57 -13.61
CA SER A 14 6.87 6.18 -14.79
C SER A 14 7.11 4.66 -14.92
N GLY A 15 6.59 3.85 -14.00
CA GLY A 15 6.75 2.40 -14.00
C GLY A 15 8.13 1.88 -13.56
N ARG A 16 8.98 2.77 -13.02
CA ARG A 16 10.35 2.49 -12.53
C ARG A 16 10.33 2.17 -11.04
N TYR A 17 9.67 1.08 -10.67
CA TYR A 17 9.42 0.70 -9.27
C TYR A 17 10.70 0.39 -8.49
N GLU A 18 11.68 -0.23 -9.15
CA GLU A 18 12.98 -0.56 -8.58
C GLU A 18 13.79 0.71 -8.24
N SER A 19 13.56 1.81 -8.96
CA SER A 19 14.14 3.12 -8.64
C SER A 19 13.37 3.86 -7.54
N ALA A 20 12.04 3.70 -7.48
CA ALA A 20 11.21 4.27 -6.43
C ALA A 20 11.44 3.62 -5.05
N LEU A 21 11.67 2.31 -5.03
CA LEU A 21 11.79 1.52 -3.81
C LEU A 21 12.82 2.07 -2.79
N PRO A 22 14.10 2.29 -3.13
CA PRO A 22 15.08 2.78 -2.15
C PRO A 22 14.75 4.17 -1.62
N LEU A 23 14.12 5.03 -2.43
CA LEU A 23 13.66 6.35 -1.98
C LEU A 23 12.54 6.23 -0.96
N MET A 24 11.62 5.28 -1.16
CA MET A 24 10.53 5.03 -0.20
C MET A 24 11.00 4.31 1.07
N GLU A 25 11.95 3.38 0.96
CA GLU A 25 12.58 2.78 2.15
C GLU A 25 13.27 3.85 2.99
N GLU A 26 13.94 4.82 2.36
CA GLU A 26 14.53 5.97 3.04
C GLU A 26 13.48 6.93 3.61
N ALA A 27 12.41 7.23 2.87
CA ALA A 27 11.33 8.09 3.34
C ALA A 27 10.67 7.52 4.60
N VAL A 28 10.35 6.22 4.62
CA VAL A 28 9.80 5.52 5.80
C VAL A 28 10.82 5.46 6.94
N ARG A 29 12.12 5.37 6.66
CA ARG A 29 13.16 5.39 7.69
C ARG A 29 13.25 6.76 8.37
N LEU A 30 13.09 7.84 7.61
CA LEU A 30 13.15 9.21 8.11
C LEU A 30 11.87 9.60 8.84
N ASP A 31 10.71 9.19 8.33
CA ASP A 31 9.41 9.40 8.95
C ASP A 31 8.56 8.12 8.91
N PRO A 32 8.68 7.26 9.93
CA PRO A 32 7.92 6.02 9.99
C PRO A 32 6.44 6.23 10.38
N SER A 33 6.04 7.44 10.75
CA SER A 33 4.67 7.78 11.12
C SER A 33 3.80 8.21 9.95
N GLU A 34 4.40 8.46 8.77
CA GLU A 34 3.64 8.93 7.63
C GLU A 34 2.92 7.82 6.86
N SER A 35 1.58 7.85 6.86
CA SER A 35 0.74 6.83 6.24
C SER A 35 0.99 6.72 4.73
N GLU A 36 1.07 7.85 4.04
CA GLU A 36 1.31 7.89 2.58
C GLU A 36 2.66 7.27 2.20
N TYR A 37 3.66 7.34 3.08
CA TYR A 37 4.97 6.75 2.80
C TYR A 37 4.90 5.23 2.83
N HIS A 38 4.21 4.66 3.82
CA HIS A 38 3.96 3.22 3.86
C HIS A 38 3.05 2.77 2.71
N HIS A 39 2.07 3.59 2.31
CA HIS A 39 1.19 3.29 1.18
C HIS A 39 1.97 3.21 -0.13
N LEU A 40 2.75 4.24 -0.48
CA LEU A 40 3.54 4.23 -1.71
C LEU A 40 4.65 3.17 -1.69
N LEU A 41 5.24 2.88 -0.53
CA LEU A 41 6.18 1.77 -0.36
C LEU A 41 5.52 0.41 -0.67
N GLY A 42 4.31 0.18 -0.14
CA GLY A 42 3.52 -1.02 -0.43
C GLY A 42 3.22 -1.19 -1.92
N LYS A 43 2.84 -0.08 -2.59
CA LYS A 43 2.63 -0.05 -4.04
C LYS A 43 3.90 -0.43 -4.80
N CYS A 44 5.06 0.11 -4.41
CA CYS A 44 6.34 -0.25 -5.03
C CYS A 44 6.62 -1.75 -4.91
N TYR A 45 6.47 -2.33 -3.71
CA TYR A 45 6.64 -3.77 -3.51
C TYR A 45 5.66 -4.60 -4.35
N GLY A 46 4.41 -4.18 -4.46
CA GLY A 46 3.38 -4.93 -5.19
C GLY A 46 3.71 -5.02 -6.67
N ARG A 47 4.07 -3.87 -7.28
CA ARG A 47 4.44 -3.82 -8.70
C ARG A 47 5.74 -4.54 -9.01
N ILE A 48 6.70 -4.58 -8.07
CA ILE A 48 7.90 -5.40 -8.21
C ILE A 48 7.54 -6.89 -8.11
N ALA A 49 6.64 -7.28 -7.20
CA ALA A 49 6.20 -8.67 -7.05
C ALA A 49 5.56 -9.21 -8.35
N GLU A 50 4.71 -8.41 -9.01
CA GLU A 50 4.07 -8.74 -10.30
C GLU A 50 5.07 -9.09 -11.42
N ARG A 51 6.29 -8.50 -11.38
CA ARG A 51 7.32 -8.65 -12.42
C ARG A 51 8.43 -9.62 -12.03
N ALA A 52 8.46 -10.06 -10.77
CA ALA A 52 9.56 -10.84 -10.24
C ALA A 52 9.37 -12.35 -10.44
N ASN A 53 10.47 -13.10 -10.35
CA ASN A 53 10.37 -14.55 -10.22
C ASN A 53 9.63 -14.94 -8.93
N TRP A 54 9.11 -16.17 -8.89
CA TRP A 54 8.26 -16.67 -7.81
C TRP A 54 8.80 -16.41 -6.39
N VAL A 55 10.09 -16.66 -6.15
CA VAL A 55 10.71 -16.48 -4.83
C VAL A 55 10.70 -15.02 -4.39
N LYS A 56 11.08 -14.12 -5.30
CA LYS A 56 11.03 -12.68 -5.04
C LYS A 56 9.59 -12.18 -4.94
N ALA A 57 8.68 -12.68 -5.77
CA ALA A 57 7.28 -12.30 -5.78
C ALA A 57 6.61 -12.59 -4.43
N ILE A 58 6.83 -13.78 -3.85
CA ILE A 58 6.34 -14.12 -2.50
C ILE A 58 6.85 -13.13 -1.44
N LYS A 59 8.15 -12.86 -1.44
CA LYS A 59 8.78 -11.94 -0.48
C LYS A 59 8.17 -10.53 -0.59
N TYR A 60 8.07 -10.01 -1.82
CA TYR A 60 7.57 -8.66 -2.03
C TYR A 60 6.06 -8.55 -1.82
N ALA A 61 5.27 -9.57 -2.14
CA ALA A 61 3.83 -9.61 -1.81
C ALA A 61 3.59 -9.53 -0.29
N ALA A 62 4.38 -10.25 0.51
CA ALA A 62 4.29 -10.15 1.97
C ALA A 62 4.58 -8.72 2.46
N LYS A 63 5.63 -8.09 1.93
CA LYS A 63 5.97 -6.70 2.23
C LYS A 63 4.90 -5.70 1.77
N THR A 64 4.23 -5.95 0.64
CA THR A 64 3.09 -5.14 0.17
C THR A 64 1.99 -5.12 1.22
N ARG A 65 1.58 -6.31 1.70
CA ARG A 65 0.57 -6.43 2.74
C ARG A 65 0.96 -5.67 4.00
N GLU A 66 2.18 -5.92 4.50
CA GLU A 66 2.68 -5.29 5.73
C GLU A 66 2.70 -3.76 5.63
N SER A 67 3.12 -3.23 4.48
CA SER A 67 3.17 -1.79 4.25
C SER A 67 1.77 -1.17 4.17
N PHE A 68 0.82 -1.84 3.51
CA PHE A 68 -0.57 -1.39 3.47
C PHE A 68 -1.28 -1.49 4.82
N GLU A 69 -1.06 -2.58 5.58
CA GLU A 69 -1.55 -2.70 6.95
C GLU A 69 -0.99 -1.56 7.82
N LYS A 70 0.30 -1.22 7.68
CA LYS A 70 0.91 -0.12 8.43
C LYS A 70 0.35 1.25 8.02
N ALA A 71 0.14 1.49 6.73
CA ALA A 71 -0.49 2.73 6.25
C ALA A 71 -1.88 2.94 6.85
N VAL A 72 -2.71 1.88 6.91
CA VAL A 72 -4.05 1.92 7.53
C VAL A 72 -3.99 1.99 9.06
N GLU A 73 -2.96 1.44 9.69
CA GLU A 73 -2.74 1.59 11.13
C GLU A 73 -2.43 3.05 11.50
N LEU A 74 -1.60 3.72 10.70
CA LEU A 74 -1.17 5.11 10.91
C LEU A 74 -2.27 6.12 10.56
N ASP A 75 -2.92 5.96 9.41
CA ASP A 75 -4.11 6.70 9.06
C ASP A 75 -5.23 5.75 8.65
N ALA A 76 -6.11 5.55 9.62
CA ALA A 76 -7.22 4.67 9.50
C ALA A 76 -8.28 5.21 8.50
N ASN A 77 -8.24 6.49 8.14
CA ASN A 77 -9.15 7.12 7.19
C ASN A 77 -8.51 7.33 5.80
N ASN A 78 -7.30 6.83 5.56
CA ASN A 78 -6.65 6.90 4.26
C ASN A 78 -7.41 6.04 3.23
N PRO A 79 -8.18 6.65 2.29
CA PRO A 79 -9.04 5.89 1.40
C PRO A 79 -8.22 5.15 0.33
N ASN A 80 -7.02 5.60 0.01
CA ASN A 80 -6.16 4.94 -0.98
C ASN A 80 -5.52 3.69 -0.38
N ALA A 81 -4.95 3.79 0.83
CA ALA A 81 -4.41 2.64 1.55
C ALA A 81 -5.48 1.58 1.84
N LEU A 82 -6.68 2.00 2.23
CA LEU A 82 -7.81 1.08 2.44
C LEU A 82 -8.18 0.34 1.14
N ARG A 83 -8.30 1.03 0.00
CA ARG A 83 -8.63 0.39 -1.28
C ARG A 83 -7.57 -0.63 -1.69
N ASP A 84 -6.30 -0.26 -1.63
CA ASP A 84 -5.22 -1.14 -2.05
C ASP A 84 -5.06 -2.35 -1.10
N LEU A 85 -5.25 -2.16 0.22
CA LEU A 85 -5.25 -3.26 1.19
C LEU A 85 -6.43 -4.21 0.97
N MET A 86 -7.61 -3.67 0.70
CA MET A 86 -8.80 -4.45 0.38
C MET A 86 -8.58 -5.29 -0.88
N GLU A 87 -8.04 -4.69 -1.94
CA GLU A 87 -7.72 -5.38 -3.18
C GLU A 87 -6.68 -6.48 -2.94
N TYR A 88 -5.61 -6.20 -2.19
CA TYR A 88 -4.64 -7.23 -1.80
C TYR A 88 -5.31 -8.41 -1.11
N TYR A 89 -6.19 -8.15 -0.14
CA TYR A 89 -6.90 -9.22 0.57
C TYR A 89 -7.84 -10.05 -0.32
N LEU A 90 -8.37 -9.49 -1.40
CA LEU A 90 -9.21 -10.21 -2.35
C LEU A 90 -8.39 -11.06 -3.33
N GLN A 91 -7.24 -10.55 -3.77
CA GLN A 91 -6.46 -11.17 -4.84
C GLN A 91 -5.36 -12.12 -4.35
N ALA A 92 -4.77 -11.84 -3.18
CA ALA A 92 -3.64 -12.63 -2.70
C ALA A 92 -4.06 -14.06 -2.33
N PRO A 93 -3.19 -15.07 -2.55
CA PRO A 93 -3.37 -16.40 -1.99
C PRO A 93 -3.51 -16.36 -0.47
N ARG A 94 -4.25 -17.32 0.10
CA ARG A 94 -4.51 -17.36 1.55
C ARG A 94 -3.23 -17.49 2.38
N PHE A 95 -2.23 -18.22 1.90
CA PHE A 95 -0.93 -18.34 2.58
C PHE A 95 -0.10 -17.04 2.54
N LEU A 96 -0.40 -16.12 1.62
CA LEU A 96 0.16 -14.76 1.56
C LEU A 96 -0.71 -13.72 2.27
N GLY A 97 -1.75 -14.17 2.99
CA GLY A 97 -2.63 -13.31 3.78
C GLY A 97 -3.93 -12.91 3.10
N GLY A 98 -4.25 -13.44 1.92
CA GLY A 98 -5.56 -13.24 1.28
C GLY A 98 -6.71 -13.56 2.20
N ASN A 99 -7.63 -12.62 2.38
CA ASN A 99 -8.70 -12.69 3.37
C ASN A 99 -9.94 -11.86 2.98
N ALA A 100 -10.92 -12.52 2.34
CA ALA A 100 -12.18 -11.91 1.96
C ALA A 100 -12.96 -11.27 3.12
N THR A 101 -12.88 -11.82 4.34
CA THR A 101 -13.54 -11.22 5.51
C THR A 101 -12.89 -9.88 5.89
N LYS A 102 -11.56 -9.80 5.89
CA LYS A 102 -10.86 -8.53 6.13
C LYS A 102 -11.14 -7.51 5.01
N ALA A 103 -11.18 -7.96 3.76
CA ALA A 103 -11.57 -7.10 2.64
C ALA A 103 -12.99 -6.52 2.83
N GLU A 104 -13.94 -7.35 3.27
CA GLU A 104 -15.31 -6.90 3.55
C GLU A 104 -15.36 -5.84 4.67
N THR A 105 -14.60 -6.03 5.75
CA THR A 105 -14.48 -5.03 6.81
C THR A 105 -13.98 -3.68 6.26
N ILE A 106 -12.97 -3.70 5.38
CA ILE A 106 -12.46 -2.48 4.76
C ILE A 106 -13.51 -1.86 3.81
N ARG A 107 -14.22 -2.67 3.03
CA ARG A 107 -15.29 -2.19 2.14
C ARG A 107 -16.36 -1.41 2.93
N GLN A 108 -16.80 -1.95 4.06
CA GLN A 108 -17.76 -1.27 4.94
C GLN A 108 -17.22 0.07 5.44
N ARG A 109 -15.93 0.09 5.83
CA ARG A 109 -15.28 1.33 6.26
C ARG A 109 -15.22 2.39 5.16
N LEU A 110 -14.85 2.00 3.94
CA LEU A 110 -14.84 2.90 2.78
C LEU A 110 -16.22 3.47 2.46
N ASN A 111 -17.28 2.67 2.61
CA ASN A 111 -18.66 3.14 2.45
C ASN A 111 -19.03 4.21 3.47
N VAL A 112 -18.65 4.03 4.74
CA VAL A 112 -18.89 5.03 5.80
C VAL A 112 -18.13 6.32 5.52
N LEU A 113 -16.86 6.24 5.13
CA LEU A 113 -16.05 7.42 4.77
C LEU A 113 -16.64 8.18 3.58
N SER A 114 -17.14 7.46 2.58
CA SER A 114 -17.75 8.05 1.39
C SER A 114 -19.15 8.63 1.67
N GLY A 115 -19.91 8.00 2.57
CA GLY A 115 -21.24 8.47 2.99
C GLY A 115 -21.19 9.73 3.86
N ASN A 116 -20.18 9.87 4.71
CA ASN A 116 -19.97 11.05 5.55
C ASN A 116 -19.48 12.28 4.76
N ALA A 117 -19.09 12.13 3.50
CA ALA A 117 -18.67 13.23 2.63
C ALA A 117 -19.85 13.97 1.96
N SER A 118 -21.11 13.64 2.31
CA SER A 118 -22.30 14.34 1.84
C SER A 118 -22.90 15.23 2.94
N PRO A 119 -22.70 16.56 2.93
CA PRO A 119 -23.66 17.47 3.54
C PRO A 119 -24.78 17.72 2.54
N GLY A 120 -26.02 17.36 2.93
CA GLY A 120 -27.20 18.03 2.37
C GLY A 120 -27.38 19.39 3.04
#